data_AF-A0A081S2R7-F1
#
_entry.id   AF-A0A081S2R7-F1
#
_cell.length_a   1.000
_cell.length_b   1.000
_cell.length_c   1.000
_cell.angle_alpha   90.00
_cell.angle_beta   90.00
_cell.angle_gamma   90.00
#
_symmetry.space_group_name_H-M   'P 1'
#
loop_
_entity.id
_entity.type
_entity.pdbx_description
1 polymer ?
#
loop_
_entity_poly.entity_id
_entity_poly.type
_entity_poly.pdbx_seq_one_letter_code
_entity_poly.pdbx_strand_id
1 'polypeptide(L)' 'MRSVVERKKIILKGDTTTTGGNVLNGSGLVNQQLEVARKGDPVFCPACKQTGAIAEGSNLFNI' A
#
# COMPACT_ATOMS: atom_id res chain seq x y z
N MET A 1 -3.69 14.30 7.39
CA MET A 1 -4.85 13.94 6.54
C MET A 1 -4.36 12.93 5.51
N ARG A 2 -5.15 11.88 5.24
CA ARG A 2 -4.76 10.83 4.30
C ARG A 2 -5.32 11.15 2.91
N SER A 3 -4.50 11.05 1.87
CA SER A 3 -4.97 11.31 0.50
C SER A 3 -6.01 10.25 0.08
N VAL A 4 -6.89 10.66 -0.83
CA VAL A 4 -8.00 9.84 -1.30
C VAL A 4 -7.97 9.86 -2.82
N VAL A 5 -8.04 8.68 -3.45
CA VAL A 5 -8.15 8.47 -4.89
C VAL A 5 -9.42 7.70 -5.14
N GLU A 6 -10.28 8.16 -6.06
CA GLU A 6 -11.57 7.52 -6.36
C GLU A 6 -12.46 7.27 -5.12
N ARG A 7 -12.46 8.22 -4.18
CA ARG A 7 -13.14 8.11 -2.87
C ARG A 7 -12.63 6.97 -1.97
N LYS A 8 -11.51 6.34 -2.31
CA LYS A 8 -10.81 5.34 -1.50
C LYS A 8 -9.52 5.93 -0.93
N LYS A 9 -9.22 5.61 0.33
CA LYS A 9 -7.96 6.02 0.96
C LYS A 9 -6.79 5.33 0.25
N ILE A 10 -5.73 6.07 -0.03
CA ILE A 10 -4.50 5.46 -0.57
C ILE A 10 -3.86 4.56 0.48
N ILE A 11 -3.23 3.48 0.05
CA ILE A 11 -2.46 2.60 0.94
C ILE A 11 -1.06 3.21 1.13
N LEU A 12 -0.58 3.19 2.36
CA LEU A 12 0.72 3.75 2.75
C LEU A 12 1.55 2.63 3.38
N LYS A 13 2.87 2.79 3.40
CA LYS A 13 3.74 1.92 4.19
C LYS A 13 3.30 1.90 5.66
N GLY A 14 3.28 0.70 6.23
CA GLY A 14 2.85 0.47 7.62
C GLY A 14 1.34 0.28 7.80
N ASP A 15 0.55 0.40 6.73
CA ASP A 15 -0.87 0.07 6.81
C ASP A 15 -1.12 -1.42 6.96
N THR A 16 -2.18 -1.73 7.71
CA THR A 16 -2.65 -3.10 7.86
C THR A 16 -3.63 -3.49 6.76
N THR A 17 -3.52 -4.73 6.29
CA THR A 17 -4.52 -5.32 5.40
C THR A 17 -5.71 -5.85 6.21
N THR A 18 -6.82 -6.12 5.53
CA THR A 18 -8.02 -6.73 6.15
C THR A 18 -7.74 -8.11 6.75
N THR A 19 -6.68 -8.79 6.29
CA THR A 19 -6.21 -10.07 6.81
C THR A 19 -5.18 -9.94 7.94
N GLY A 20 -4.98 -8.72 8.46
CA GLY A 20 -4.01 -8.42 9.52
C GLY A 20 -2.55 -8.34 9.04
N GLY A 21 -2.33 -8.38 7.72
CA GLY A 21 -1.02 -8.17 7.11
C GLY A 21 -0.53 -6.75 7.23
N ASN A 22 0.74 -6.50 6.89
CA ASN A 22 1.35 -5.17 6.96
C ASN A 22 2.11 -4.84 5.67
N VAL A 23 1.91 -3.64 5.15
CA VAL A 23 2.62 -3.12 3.97
C VAL A 23 4.04 -2.74 4.37
N LEU A 24 5.03 -3.43 3.80
CA LEU A 24 6.43 -3.28 4.19
C LEU A 24 7.13 -2.14 3.46
N ASN A 25 6.69 -1.87 2.22
CA ASN A 25 7.32 -0.90 1.36
C ASN A 25 6.29 -0.03 0.65
N GLY A 26 6.74 1.14 0.25
CA GLY A 26 6.01 2.03 -0.62
C GLY A 26 7.00 2.87 -1.42
N SER A 27 6.48 3.84 -2.13
CA SER A 27 7.27 4.75 -2.94
C SER A 27 7.01 6.18 -2.48
N GLY A 28 8.09 6.91 -2.22
CA GLY A 28 8.02 8.31 -1.83
C GLY A 28 7.50 9.16 -2.99
N LEU A 29 6.37 9.82 -2.78
CA LEU A 29 5.93 10.91 -3.63
C LEU A 29 6.31 12.23 -2.96
N VAL A 30 6.82 13.18 -3.74
CA VAL A 30 7.39 14.47 -3.28
C VAL A 30 6.42 15.25 -2.38
N ASN A 31 5.11 15.01 -2.50
CA ASN A 31 4.06 15.72 -1.76
C ASN A 31 3.40 14.90 -0.64
N GLN A 32 3.96 13.74 -0.25
CA GLN A 32 3.40 12.90 0.81
C GLN A 32 4.43 12.58 1.89
N GLN A 33 3.99 12.75 3.14
CA GLN A 33 4.78 12.47 4.34
C GLN A 33 5.16 10.99 4.46
N LEU A 34 4.37 10.10 3.86
CA LEU A 34 4.52 8.65 3.96
C LEU A 34 4.53 8.02 2.56
N GLU A 35 5.34 6.98 2.42
CA GLU A 35 5.53 6.24 1.18
C GLU A 35 4.23 5.55 0.75
N VAL A 36 3.82 5.74 -0.51
CA VAL A 36 2.60 5.15 -1.07
C VAL A 36 2.85 3.75 -1.55
N ALA A 37 2.02 2.81 -1.12
CA ALA A 37 2.10 1.44 -1.58
C ALA A 37 1.55 1.32 -3.01
N ARG A 38 2.32 0.70 -3.90
CA ARG A 38 1.97 0.45 -5.30
C ARG A 38 1.74 -1.03 -5.56
N LYS A 39 1.14 -1.35 -6.71
CA LYS A 39 1.09 -2.73 -7.19
C LYS A 39 2.51 -3.30 -7.24
N GLY A 40 2.69 -4.50 -6.68
CA GLY A 40 3.98 -5.17 -6.55
C GLY A 40 4.72 -4.90 -5.25
N ASP A 41 4.34 -3.89 -4.46
CA ASP A 41 5.00 -3.66 -3.17
C ASP A 41 4.76 -4.84 -2.20
N PRO A 42 5.79 -5.24 -1.44
CA PRO A 42 5.72 -6.36 -0.52
C PRO A 42 4.77 -6.08 0.66
N VAL A 43 3.99 -7.09 0.99
CA VAL A 43 3.05 -7.12 2.12
C VAL A 43 3.29 -8.38 2.93
N PHE A 44 3.56 -8.23 4.22
CA PHE A 44 3.67 -9.37 5.13
C PHE A 44 2.28 -9.88 5.52
N CYS A 45 2.03 -11.18 5.42
CA CYS A 45 0.81 -11.82 5.92
C CYS A 45 1.12 -12.66 7.16
N PRO A 46 0.61 -12.31 8.37
CA PRO A 46 0.89 -13.07 9.58
C PRO A 46 0.22 -14.44 9.59
N ALA A 47 -0.91 -14.61 8.89
CA ALA A 47 -1.61 -15.89 8.81
C ALA A 47 -0.81 -16.94 8.01
N CYS A 48 -0.22 -16.52 6.89
CA CYS A 48 0.62 -17.39 6.05
C CYS A 48 2.09 -17.41 6.49
N LYS A 49 2.51 -16.46 7.34
CA LYS A 49 3.92 -16.18 7.70
C LYS A 49 4.81 -15.98 6.47
N GLN A 50 4.26 -15.35 5.44
CA GLN A 50 4.92 -15.12 4.16
C GLN A 50 4.69 -13.69 3.68
N THR A 51 5.60 -13.23 2.83
CA THR A 51 5.48 -11.93 2.16
C THR A 51 4.83 -12.13 0.80
N GLY A 52 3.64 -11.57 0.61
CA GLY A 52 2.99 -11.43 -0.68
C GLY A 52 3.31 -10.06 -1.32
N ALA A 53 2.66 -9.77 -2.44
CA ALA A 53 2.75 -8.48 -3.12
C ALA A 53 1.35 -7.92 -3.38
N ILE A 54 1.22 -6.60 -3.43
CA ILE A 54 -0.04 -5.95 -3.80
C ILE A 54 -0.39 -6.34 -5.25
N ALA A 55 -1.51 -7.05 -5.42
CA ALA A 55 -1.89 -7.61 -6.73
C ALA A 55 -2.53 -6.58 -7.68
N GLU A 56 -3.23 -5.58 -7.14
CA GLU A 56 -3.99 -4.58 -7.90
C GLU A 56 -4.07 -3.23 -7.18
N GLY A 57 -4.40 -2.18 -7.94
CA GLY A 57 -4.48 -0.79 -7.46
C GLY A 57 -5.22 0.10 -8.47
N SER A 58 -5.28 1.40 -8.20
CA SER A 58 -5.92 2.36 -9.12
C SER A 58 -5.03 2.60 -10.35
N ASN A 59 -5.65 2.67 -11.54
CA ASN A 59 -4.95 2.95 -12.80
C ASN A 59 -4.66 4.44 -13.01
N LEU A 60 -5.24 5.32 -12.20
CA LEU A 60 -5.09 6.78 -12.32
C LEU A 60 -3.68 7.26 -11.97
N PHE A 61 -2.95 6.48 -11.17
CA PHE A 61 -1.58 6.78 -10.75
C PHE A 61 -0.69 5.59 -11.08
N ASN A 62 -0.43 5.39 -12.38
CA ASN A 62 0.70 4.59 -12.86
C ASN A 62 1.97 5.46 -12.80
N ILE A 63 2.47 5.70 -11.59
CA ILE A 63 3.80 6.29 -11.38
C ILE A 63 4.74 5.15 -11.03
#